data_AF-A0A954QHB8-F1
#
_entry.id   AF-A0A954QHB8-F1
#
_cell.length_a   1.000
_cell.length_b   1.000
_cell.length_c   1.000
_cell.angle_alpha   90.00
_cell.angle_beta   90.00
_cell.angle_gamma   90.00
#
_symmetry.space_group_name_H-M   'P 1'
#
loop_
_entity.id
_entity.type
_entity.pdbx_description
1 polymer ?
#
loop_
_entity_poly.entity_id
_entity_poly.type
_entity_poly.pdbx_seq_one_letter_code
_entity_poly.pdbx_strand_id
1 'polypeptide(L)'
;MLLFACSASSPAQAPPADSTTPRDIVSLRAELAADIQQIEASAAATENDAASYQALLLGHLRFLDSVYAQQQIVAERAKEIGQEREQISEQSARFELLGSESLQDYTFADLEDERDSLDDAEFQLSLTDSELKSTRSLLESVTEQYTANERQRRLLQEKVDRTSDPTGRAAVQRELRVIELRGRIAEELITLRKAELSVKELERQTLADKQQALASRVTLAATQVVFQKTDLDRLLNSIDEEQTRLNRLVVQLQQSLQQLETQLTTVPAPWDRATTDRVRSIRRLLHRGISDANDSLATQLLLKRHAWKMRYRVLNNLATVDEMRQMRGETAKFYERVRDAQNVTQTRSEEMRLDADVARRVQTDEQLDELQMLQSRLISEAFRESGRRHRLLRRADRLFARLQTDLTAKLGAEPDTTTWGAILPVLQSWWFYELVAVDDKPITVGKLCLGFCMVIGGVFISKQVSRAVGHRMLPKLGVHQGASLAAQTIAFYILVMLFGFFTLEFLNIPITVLTFFGGAAAIAVGFGSQ
;
A
#
# COMPACT_ATOMS: atom_id res chain seq x y z
N MET A 1 34.29 15.69 4.40
CA MET A 1 35.22 14.78 3.73
C MET A 1 34.72 13.35 3.90
N LEU A 2 33.65 13.01 3.18
CA LEU A 2 33.17 11.65 2.94
C LEU A 2 32.61 11.70 1.51
N LEU A 3 33.35 11.10 0.60
CA LEU A 3 33.12 11.09 -0.84
C LEU A 3 31.91 10.21 -1.16
N PHE A 4 30.76 10.82 -1.49
CA PHE A 4 29.74 10.14 -2.28
C PHE A 4 30.16 10.22 -3.74
N ALA A 5 30.70 9.12 -4.25
CA ALA A 5 30.97 8.95 -5.66
C ALA A 5 29.62 8.94 -6.42
N CYS A 6 29.41 9.95 -7.26
CA CYS A 6 28.43 9.93 -8.33
C CYS A 6 28.78 8.77 -9.27
N SER A 7 28.10 7.64 -9.13
CA SER A 7 27.96 6.71 -10.25
C SER A 7 26.95 7.33 -11.20
N ALA A 8 27.44 7.96 -12.27
CA ALA A 8 26.63 8.25 -13.44
C ALA A 8 26.06 6.92 -13.94
N SER A 9 24.80 6.66 -13.61
CA SER A 9 24.03 5.59 -14.23
C SER A 9 23.93 5.95 -15.70
N SER A 10 24.76 5.28 -16.50
CA SER A 10 24.60 5.17 -17.95
C SER A 10 23.11 5.03 -18.27
N PRO A 11 22.56 5.73 -19.30
CA PRO A 11 21.16 5.57 -19.67
C PRO A 11 20.95 4.08 -19.86
N ALA A 12 20.18 3.48 -18.95
CA ALA A 12 19.80 2.09 -19.09
C ALA A 12 19.07 2.05 -20.41
N GLN A 13 19.74 1.49 -21.42
CA GLN A 13 19.14 1.14 -22.69
C GLN A 13 17.79 0.53 -22.33
N ALA A 14 16.72 1.18 -22.82
CA ALA A 14 15.39 0.63 -22.76
C ALA A 14 15.55 -0.87 -23.07
N PRO A 15 15.00 -1.78 -22.23
CA PRO A 15 15.08 -3.20 -22.55
C PRO A 15 14.66 -3.32 -24.02
N PRO A 16 15.47 -4.00 -24.85
CA PRO A 16 15.13 -4.13 -26.26
C PRO A 16 13.68 -4.59 -26.29
N ALA A 17 12.89 -3.95 -27.14
CA ALA A 17 11.57 -4.43 -27.48
C ALA A 17 11.75 -5.84 -28.05
N ASP A 18 11.86 -6.83 -27.16
CA ASP A 18 12.05 -8.22 -27.50
C ASP A 18 10.73 -8.67 -28.14
N SER A 19 10.74 -8.54 -29.46
CA SER A 19 10.12 -9.45 -30.40
C SER A 19 8.69 -9.86 -30.08
N THR A 20 7.78 -8.89 -30.13
CA THR A 20 6.55 -9.10 -30.87
C THR A 20 6.51 -8.02 -31.93
N THR A 21 7.12 -8.28 -33.09
CA THR A 21 6.65 -7.65 -34.34
C THR A 21 5.13 -7.67 -34.28
N PRO A 22 4.42 -6.54 -34.49
CA PRO A 22 3.00 -6.60 -34.65
C PRO A 22 2.77 -7.55 -35.83
N ARG A 23 2.35 -8.80 -35.56
CA ARG A 23 1.50 -9.49 -36.52
C ARG A 23 0.43 -8.47 -36.83
N ASP A 24 0.24 -8.13 -38.09
CA ASP A 24 -0.64 -7.05 -38.46
C ASP A 24 -2.05 -7.38 -37.94
N ILE A 25 -2.42 -6.87 -36.76
CA ILE A 25 -3.66 -7.26 -36.07
C ILE A 25 -4.85 -6.92 -36.98
N VAL A 26 -4.67 -5.91 -37.84
CA VAL A 26 -5.60 -5.54 -38.90
C VAL A 26 -5.80 -6.68 -39.89
N SER A 27 -4.73 -7.36 -40.33
CA SER A 27 -4.83 -8.50 -41.26
C SER A 27 -5.48 -9.71 -40.58
N LEU A 28 -5.14 -9.99 -39.31
CA LEU A 28 -5.74 -11.10 -38.55
C LEU A 28 -7.24 -10.89 -38.30
N ARG A 29 -7.67 -9.65 -38.04
CA ARG A 29 -9.09 -9.31 -37.91
C ARG A 29 -9.82 -9.39 -39.25
N ALA A 30 -9.17 -9.04 -40.35
CA ALA A 30 -9.75 -9.19 -41.69
C ALA A 30 -9.97 -10.67 -42.07
N GLU A 31 -8.98 -11.54 -41.78
CA GLU A 31 -9.11 -12.99 -41.93
C GLU A 31 -10.25 -13.54 -41.06
N LEU A 32 -10.32 -13.13 -39.80
CA LEU A 32 -11.35 -13.56 -38.86
C LEU A 32 -12.76 -13.11 -39.29
N ALA A 33 -12.89 -11.91 -39.84
CA ALA A 33 -14.16 -11.41 -40.38
C ALA A 33 -14.66 -12.26 -41.56
N ALA A 34 -13.74 -12.71 -42.43
CA ALA A 34 -14.08 -13.63 -43.52
C ALA A 34 -14.54 -15.00 -42.99
N ASP A 35 -13.86 -15.55 -41.99
CA ASP A 35 -14.25 -16.81 -41.33
C ASP A 35 -15.63 -16.71 -40.66
N ILE A 36 -15.92 -15.59 -39.99
CA ILE A 36 -17.24 -15.34 -39.37
C ILE A 36 -18.32 -15.30 -40.45
N GLN A 37 -18.12 -14.55 -41.55
CA GLN A 37 -19.08 -14.47 -42.65
C GLN A 37 -19.33 -15.83 -43.30
N GLN A 38 -18.30 -16.66 -43.47
CA GLN A 38 -18.43 -17.99 -44.04
C GLN A 38 -19.26 -18.92 -43.14
N ILE A 39 -19.06 -18.86 -41.82
CA ILE A 39 -19.82 -19.67 -40.87
C ILE A 39 -21.26 -19.18 -40.75
N GLU A 40 -21.50 -17.86 -40.72
CA GLU A 40 -22.85 -17.27 -40.73
C GLU A 40 -23.64 -17.70 -41.97
N ALA A 41 -23.02 -17.67 -43.16
CA ALA A 41 -23.65 -18.13 -44.39
C ALA A 41 -23.98 -19.64 -44.35
N SER A 42 -23.11 -20.46 -43.75
CA SER A 42 -23.36 -21.90 -43.59
C SER A 42 -24.42 -22.21 -42.51
N ALA A 43 -24.54 -21.37 -41.48
CA ALA A 43 -25.49 -21.55 -40.39
C ALA A 43 -26.92 -21.24 -40.80
N ALA A 44 -27.12 -20.27 -41.71
CA ALA A 44 -28.41 -19.98 -42.31
C ALA A 44 -29.00 -21.15 -43.13
N ALA A 45 -28.18 -22.15 -43.50
CA ALA A 45 -28.56 -23.23 -44.39
C ALA A 45 -28.80 -24.61 -43.71
N THR A 46 -28.71 -24.72 -42.37
CA THR A 46 -28.70 -26.03 -41.67
C THR A 46 -29.67 -26.11 -40.48
N GLU A 47 -30.34 -27.26 -40.27
CA GLU A 47 -31.30 -27.47 -39.15
C GLU A 47 -30.71 -28.25 -37.94
N ASN A 48 -31.21 -27.92 -36.73
CA ASN A 48 -30.97 -28.53 -35.41
C ASN A 48 -29.51 -28.65 -34.91
N ASP A 49 -28.88 -29.83 -35.01
CA ASP A 49 -27.60 -30.10 -34.31
C ASP A 49 -26.39 -29.39 -34.95
N ALA A 50 -26.44 -29.17 -36.26
CA ALA A 50 -25.40 -28.41 -36.97
C ALA A 50 -25.45 -26.92 -36.60
N ALA A 51 -26.65 -26.38 -36.36
CA ALA A 51 -26.86 -24.99 -35.99
C ALA A 51 -26.29 -24.69 -34.58
N SER A 52 -26.45 -25.62 -33.62
CA SER A 52 -25.88 -25.48 -32.27
C SER A 52 -24.34 -25.45 -32.29
N TYR A 53 -23.72 -26.33 -33.08
CA TYR A 53 -22.26 -26.34 -33.28
C TYR A 53 -21.73 -25.07 -33.97
N GLN A 54 -22.41 -24.59 -35.01
CA GLN A 54 -22.05 -23.35 -35.70
C GLN A 54 -22.19 -22.13 -34.78
N ALA A 55 -23.24 -22.06 -33.97
CA ALA A 55 -23.42 -21.00 -32.98
C ALA A 55 -22.28 -20.98 -31.94
N LEU A 56 -21.83 -22.15 -31.49
CA LEU A 56 -20.69 -22.27 -30.57
C LEU A 56 -19.39 -21.75 -31.21
N LEU A 57 -19.09 -22.17 -32.45
CA LEU A 57 -17.90 -21.69 -33.17
C LEU A 57 -17.92 -20.17 -33.36
N LEU A 58 -19.08 -19.64 -33.75
CA LEU A 58 -19.27 -18.22 -33.98
C LEU A 58 -19.12 -17.40 -32.69
N GLY A 59 -19.59 -17.91 -31.55
CA GLY A 59 -19.34 -17.31 -30.23
C GLY A 59 -17.85 -17.24 -29.91
N HIS A 60 -17.09 -18.30 -30.18
CA HIS A 60 -15.64 -18.33 -29.98
C HIS A 60 -14.89 -17.38 -30.93
N LEU A 61 -15.27 -17.29 -32.22
CA LEU A 61 -14.65 -16.36 -33.17
C LEU A 61 -14.94 -14.90 -32.82
N ARG A 62 -16.17 -14.56 -32.40
CA ARG A 62 -16.49 -13.20 -31.93
C ARG A 62 -15.70 -12.84 -30.67
N PHE A 63 -15.47 -13.79 -29.78
CA PHE A 63 -14.60 -13.58 -28.63
C PHE A 63 -13.13 -13.37 -29.05
N LEU A 64 -12.65 -14.11 -30.05
CA LEU A 64 -11.30 -13.88 -30.60
C LEU A 64 -11.15 -12.47 -31.21
N ASP A 65 -12.18 -11.95 -31.89
CA ASP A 65 -12.17 -10.58 -32.41
C ASP A 65 -12.06 -9.53 -31.30
N SER A 66 -12.76 -9.74 -30.17
CA SER A 66 -12.67 -8.83 -29.03
C SER A 66 -11.29 -8.86 -28.36
N VAL A 67 -10.62 -10.01 -28.34
CA VAL A 67 -9.22 -10.14 -27.89
C VAL A 67 -8.29 -9.33 -28.79
N TYR A 68 -8.42 -9.43 -30.11
CA TYR A 68 -7.62 -8.62 -31.04
C TYR A 68 -7.89 -7.12 -30.91
N ALA A 69 -9.15 -6.71 -30.72
CA ALA A 69 -9.48 -5.32 -30.46
C ALA A 69 -8.82 -4.80 -29.16
N GLN A 70 -8.80 -5.61 -28.11
CA GLN A 70 -8.08 -5.27 -26.86
C GLN A 70 -6.57 -5.17 -27.08
N GLN A 71 -5.97 -6.06 -27.87
CA GLN A 71 -4.54 -5.98 -28.19
C GLN A 71 -4.17 -4.66 -28.89
N GLN A 72 -5.02 -4.16 -29.80
CA GLN A 72 -4.82 -2.86 -30.45
C GLN A 72 -4.83 -1.71 -29.45
N ILE A 73 -5.81 -1.69 -28.54
CA ILE A 73 -5.92 -0.66 -27.49
C ILE A 73 -4.68 -0.67 -26.58
N VAL A 74 -4.19 -1.85 -26.19
CA VAL A 74 -2.99 -1.99 -25.36
C VAL A 74 -1.75 -1.48 -26.10
N ALA A 75 -1.62 -1.75 -27.40
CA ALA A 75 -0.51 -1.26 -28.21
C ALA A 75 -0.51 0.28 -28.35
N GLU A 76 -1.67 0.89 -28.56
CA GLU A 76 -1.83 2.35 -28.59
C GLU A 76 -1.46 2.96 -27.23
N ARG A 77 -1.95 2.36 -26.15
CA ARG A 77 -1.64 2.79 -24.78
C ARG A 77 -0.14 2.74 -24.48
N ALA A 78 0.55 1.69 -24.92
CA ALA A 78 2.01 1.56 -24.79
C ALA A 78 2.75 2.76 -25.40
N LYS A 79 2.30 3.21 -26.59
CA LYS A 79 2.88 4.36 -27.28
C LYS A 79 2.64 5.67 -26.53
N GLU A 80 1.43 5.88 -26.03
CA GLU A 80 1.09 7.07 -25.24
C GLU A 80 1.97 7.18 -23.99
N ILE A 81 2.12 6.09 -23.24
CA ILE A 81 2.94 6.07 -22.01
C ILE A 81 4.42 6.28 -22.35
N GLY A 82 4.88 5.71 -23.47
CA GLY A 82 6.25 5.95 -23.97
C GLY A 82 6.51 7.44 -24.22
N GLN A 83 5.56 8.13 -24.85
CA GLN A 83 5.64 9.59 -25.08
C GLN A 83 5.58 10.38 -23.77
N GLU A 84 4.71 10.01 -22.83
CA GLU A 84 4.63 10.65 -21.51
C GLU A 84 5.95 10.51 -20.74
N ARG A 85 6.57 9.33 -20.79
CA ARG A 85 7.86 9.07 -20.15
C ARG A 85 8.98 9.92 -20.73
N GLU A 86 9.04 10.05 -22.05
CA GLU A 86 10.02 10.89 -22.73
C GLU A 86 9.87 12.36 -22.27
N GLN A 87 8.65 12.88 -22.22
CA GLN A 87 8.37 14.24 -21.71
C GLN A 87 8.82 14.43 -20.26
N ILE A 88 8.55 13.46 -19.37
CA ILE A 88 8.98 13.51 -17.97
C ILE A 88 10.51 13.50 -17.87
N SER A 89 11.17 12.67 -18.67
CA SER A 89 12.63 12.59 -18.73
C SER A 89 13.26 13.91 -19.19
N GLU A 90 12.73 14.51 -20.26
CA GLU A 90 13.18 15.82 -20.76
C GLU A 90 13.00 16.93 -19.72
N GLN A 91 11.84 16.97 -19.04
CA GLN A 91 11.58 17.95 -17.97
C GLN A 91 12.55 17.77 -16.80
N SER A 92 12.84 16.52 -16.42
CA SER A 92 13.75 16.19 -15.33
C SER A 92 15.19 16.59 -15.68
N ALA A 93 15.66 16.26 -16.88
CA ALA A 93 16.97 16.66 -17.38
C ALA A 93 17.12 18.18 -17.44
N ARG A 94 16.08 18.91 -17.88
CA ARG A 94 16.06 20.36 -17.89
C ARG A 94 16.14 20.95 -16.47
N PHE A 95 15.45 20.34 -15.50
CA PHE A 95 15.54 20.74 -14.10
C PHE A 95 16.92 20.48 -13.51
N GLU A 96 17.54 19.34 -13.81
CA GLU A 96 18.92 19.04 -13.37
C GLU A 96 19.95 20.05 -13.90
N LEU A 97 19.77 20.54 -15.13
CA LEU A 97 20.64 21.56 -15.72
C LEU A 97 20.48 22.94 -15.09
N LEU A 98 19.23 23.37 -14.80
CA LEU A 98 18.94 24.70 -14.27
C LEU A 98 19.02 24.77 -12.73
N GLY A 99 18.86 23.64 -12.05
CA GLY A 99 18.94 23.52 -10.59
C GLY A 99 18.15 24.61 -9.87
N SER A 100 18.85 25.38 -9.02
CA SER A 100 18.26 26.46 -8.22
C SER A 100 17.73 27.65 -9.04
N GLU A 101 18.25 27.90 -10.25
CA GLU A 101 17.74 29.01 -11.08
C GLU A 101 16.28 28.78 -11.49
N SER A 102 15.87 27.52 -11.63
CA SER A 102 14.50 27.16 -11.96
C SER A 102 13.48 27.44 -10.84
N LEU A 103 13.94 27.75 -9.63
CA LEU A 103 13.11 27.94 -8.43
C LEU A 103 13.12 29.38 -7.90
N GLN A 104 13.64 30.34 -8.66
CA GLN A 104 13.83 31.72 -8.16
C GLN A 104 12.52 32.43 -7.75
N ASP A 105 11.41 32.10 -8.42
CA ASP A 105 10.07 32.65 -8.15
C ASP A 105 9.14 31.65 -7.41
N TYR A 106 9.68 30.57 -6.87
CA TYR A 106 8.86 29.51 -6.24
C TYR A 106 8.27 29.98 -4.91
N THR A 107 6.95 29.83 -4.77
CA THR A 107 6.23 30.17 -3.53
C THR A 107 5.99 28.95 -2.65
N PHE A 108 5.60 29.16 -1.38
CA PHE A 108 5.26 28.06 -0.48
C PHE A 108 4.03 27.28 -0.95
N ALA A 109 3.09 27.97 -1.60
CA ALA A 109 1.94 27.32 -2.22
C ALA A 109 2.39 26.35 -3.34
N ASP A 110 3.34 26.76 -4.18
CA ASP A 110 3.85 25.91 -5.27
C ASP A 110 4.64 24.71 -4.71
N LEU A 111 5.38 24.87 -3.61
CA LEU A 111 6.00 23.75 -2.89
C LEU A 111 4.97 22.74 -2.38
N GLU A 112 3.83 23.21 -1.85
CA GLU A 112 2.77 22.31 -1.37
C GLU A 112 2.05 21.59 -2.52
N ASP A 113 1.88 22.24 -3.67
CA ASP A 113 1.35 21.61 -4.89
C ASP A 113 2.30 20.51 -5.42
N GLU A 114 3.62 20.74 -5.37
CA GLU A 114 4.63 19.74 -5.72
C GLU A 114 4.63 18.55 -4.74
N ARG A 115 4.51 18.82 -3.42
CA ARG A 115 4.38 17.77 -2.40
C ARG A 115 3.10 16.94 -2.60
N ASP A 116 1.99 17.58 -2.92
CA ASP A 116 0.74 16.88 -3.25
C ASP A 116 0.88 16.02 -4.50
N SER A 117 1.60 16.50 -5.50
CA SER A 117 1.88 15.77 -6.74
C SER A 117 2.80 14.57 -6.50
N LEU A 118 3.80 14.72 -5.62
CA LEU A 118 4.68 13.63 -5.19
C LEU A 118 3.88 12.54 -4.47
N ASP A 119 3.07 12.91 -3.47
CA ASP A 119 2.26 11.96 -2.71
C ASP A 119 1.22 11.25 -3.61
N ASP A 120 0.70 11.93 -4.63
CA ASP A 120 -0.17 11.34 -5.64
C ASP A 120 0.59 10.34 -6.53
N ALA A 121 1.82 10.66 -6.95
CA ALA A 121 2.67 9.74 -7.73
C ALA A 121 3.04 8.48 -6.93
N GLU A 122 3.41 8.63 -5.66
CA GLU A 122 3.69 7.50 -4.75
C GLU A 122 2.49 6.57 -4.57
N PHE A 123 1.32 7.17 -4.41
CA PHE A 123 0.09 6.39 -4.32
C PHE A 123 -0.20 5.62 -5.62
N GLN A 124 -0.10 6.29 -6.78
CA GLN A 124 -0.32 5.63 -8.07
C GLN A 124 0.68 4.50 -8.28
N LEU A 125 1.95 4.68 -7.91
CA LEU A 125 2.96 3.63 -7.95
C LEU A 125 2.53 2.40 -7.13
N SER A 126 2.04 2.61 -5.91
CA SER A 126 1.56 1.52 -5.03
C SER A 126 0.33 0.78 -5.60
N LEU A 127 -0.55 1.52 -6.28
CA LEU A 127 -1.71 0.95 -6.97
C LEU A 127 -1.28 0.12 -8.18
N THR A 128 -0.40 0.66 -9.03
CA THR A 128 0.16 -0.04 -10.20
C THR A 128 0.94 -1.29 -9.78
N ASP A 129 1.66 -1.26 -8.67
CA ASP A 129 2.33 -2.45 -8.11
C ASP A 129 1.34 -3.57 -7.74
N SER A 130 0.16 -3.19 -7.22
CA SER A 130 -0.91 -4.13 -6.89
C SER A 130 -1.59 -4.67 -8.15
N GLU A 131 -1.84 -3.81 -9.14
CA GLU A 131 -2.37 -4.19 -10.45
C GLU A 131 -1.40 -5.14 -11.18
N LEU A 132 -0.09 -4.89 -11.15
CA LEU A 132 0.93 -5.75 -11.74
C LEU A 132 0.90 -7.17 -11.16
N LYS A 133 0.74 -7.31 -9.84
CA LYS A 133 0.58 -8.62 -9.19
C LYS A 133 -0.66 -9.35 -9.70
N SER A 134 -1.78 -8.64 -9.83
CA SER A 134 -3.03 -9.17 -10.37
C SER A 134 -2.87 -9.62 -11.83
N THR A 135 -2.30 -8.77 -12.70
CA THR A 135 -2.05 -9.08 -14.12
C THR A 135 -1.13 -10.29 -14.29
N ARG A 136 -0.10 -10.43 -13.45
CA ARG A 136 0.78 -11.62 -13.46
C ARG A 136 0.01 -12.90 -13.11
N SER A 137 -0.83 -12.86 -12.08
CA SER A 137 -1.67 -14.02 -11.71
C SER A 137 -2.67 -14.38 -12.81
N LEU A 138 -3.26 -13.38 -13.49
CA LEU A 138 -4.13 -13.61 -14.64
C LEU A 138 -3.37 -14.25 -15.82
N LEU A 139 -2.15 -13.80 -16.12
CA LEU A 139 -1.30 -14.39 -17.15
C LEU A 139 -0.98 -15.86 -16.83
N GLU A 140 -0.67 -16.17 -15.57
CA GLU A 140 -0.43 -17.55 -15.12
C GLU A 140 -1.68 -18.41 -15.33
N SER A 141 -2.86 -17.94 -14.90
CA SER A 141 -4.13 -18.66 -15.08
C SER A 141 -4.46 -18.94 -16.56
N VAL A 142 -4.27 -17.97 -17.45
CA VAL A 142 -4.50 -18.18 -18.89
C VAL A 142 -3.47 -19.16 -19.47
N THR A 143 -2.23 -19.13 -19.00
CA THR A 143 -1.18 -20.06 -19.41
C THR A 143 -1.52 -21.50 -19.02
N GLU A 144 -2.05 -21.71 -17.80
CA GLU A 144 -2.54 -23.01 -17.36
C GLU A 144 -3.71 -23.50 -18.25
N GLN A 145 -4.68 -22.63 -18.55
CA GLN A 145 -5.79 -22.96 -19.45
C GLN A 145 -5.33 -23.36 -20.85
N TYR A 146 -4.36 -22.64 -21.42
CA TYR A 146 -3.75 -23.00 -22.69
C TYR A 146 -3.12 -24.40 -22.63
N THR A 147 -2.36 -24.71 -21.57
CA THR A 147 -1.74 -26.03 -21.44
C THR A 147 -2.76 -27.15 -21.30
N ALA A 148 -3.89 -26.90 -20.64
CA ALA A 148 -5.00 -27.84 -20.52
C ALA A 148 -5.68 -28.08 -21.88
N ASN A 149 -5.93 -27.02 -22.65
CA ASN A 149 -6.47 -27.10 -24.00
C ASN A 149 -5.53 -27.89 -24.94
N GLU A 150 -4.21 -27.64 -24.89
CA GLU A 150 -3.23 -28.40 -25.69
C GLU A 150 -3.13 -29.87 -25.29
N ARG A 151 -3.34 -30.21 -24.02
CA ARG A 151 -3.44 -31.62 -23.59
C ARG A 151 -4.71 -32.27 -24.16
N GLN A 152 -5.86 -31.59 -24.09
CA GLN A 152 -7.11 -32.10 -24.66
C GLN A 152 -7.03 -32.24 -26.18
N ARG A 153 -6.42 -31.28 -26.88
CA ARG A 153 -6.21 -31.33 -28.33
C ARG A 153 -5.48 -32.60 -28.74
N ARG A 154 -4.37 -32.92 -28.05
CA ARG A 154 -3.59 -34.14 -28.29
C ARG A 154 -4.39 -35.42 -28.07
N LEU A 155 -5.17 -35.48 -26.99
CA LEU A 155 -6.03 -36.63 -26.69
C LEU A 155 -7.15 -36.81 -27.73
N LEU A 156 -7.76 -35.73 -28.20
CA LEU A 156 -8.78 -35.77 -29.24
C LEU A 156 -8.19 -36.15 -30.60
N GLN A 157 -7.00 -35.62 -30.94
CA GLN A 157 -6.28 -35.99 -32.16
C GLN A 157 -6.01 -37.50 -32.20
N GLU A 158 -5.51 -38.06 -31.10
CA GLU A 158 -5.28 -39.50 -30.99
C GLU A 158 -6.58 -40.32 -31.11
N LYS A 159 -7.70 -39.82 -30.56
CA LYS A 159 -9.03 -40.43 -30.74
C LYS A 159 -9.49 -40.39 -32.20
N VAL A 160 -9.25 -39.31 -32.93
CA VAL A 160 -9.57 -39.22 -34.37
C VAL A 160 -8.80 -40.29 -35.13
N ASP A 161 -7.51 -40.46 -34.84
CA ASP A 161 -6.65 -41.42 -35.53
C ASP A 161 -7.07 -42.87 -35.27
N ARG A 162 -7.52 -43.17 -34.04
CA ARG A 162 -7.98 -44.51 -33.63
C ARG A 162 -9.42 -44.86 -34.04
N THR A 163 -10.23 -43.89 -34.46
CA THR A 163 -11.64 -44.12 -34.80
C THR A 163 -11.81 -44.46 -36.28
N SER A 164 -12.24 -45.69 -36.56
CA SER A 164 -12.47 -46.20 -37.92
C SER A 164 -13.87 -45.90 -38.46
N ASP A 165 -14.86 -45.67 -37.60
CA ASP A 165 -16.25 -45.38 -38.00
C ASP A 165 -16.38 -43.93 -38.57
N PRO A 166 -16.91 -43.72 -39.79
CA PRO A 166 -17.03 -42.39 -40.40
C PRO A 166 -17.88 -41.41 -39.57
N THR A 167 -18.98 -41.88 -38.98
CA THR A 167 -19.88 -41.07 -38.16
C THR A 167 -19.24 -40.68 -36.83
N GLY A 168 -18.62 -41.63 -36.12
CA GLY A 168 -17.86 -41.36 -34.90
C GLY A 168 -16.66 -40.45 -35.14
N ARG A 169 -15.94 -40.64 -36.26
CA ARG A 169 -14.80 -39.80 -36.63
C ARG A 169 -15.21 -38.35 -36.88
N ALA A 170 -16.35 -38.12 -37.54
CA ALA A 170 -16.87 -36.77 -37.77
C ALA A 170 -17.28 -36.05 -36.47
N ALA A 171 -17.83 -36.77 -35.49
CA ALA A 171 -18.17 -36.21 -34.18
C ALA A 171 -16.92 -35.77 -33.40
N VAL A 172 -15.90 -36.64 -33.33
CA VAL A 172 -14.63 -36.31 -32.64
C VAL A 172 -13.89 -35.17 -33.37
N GLN A 173 -13.97 -35.08 -34.70
CA GLN A 173 -13.40 -33.95 -35.45
C GLN A 173 -14.08 -32.61 -35.13
N ARG A 174 -15.40 -32.59 -34.89
CA ARG A 174 -16.09 -31.36 -34.43
C ARG A 174 -15.60 -30.93 -33.05
N GLU A 175 -15.45 -31.87 -32.12
CA GLU A 175 -14.90 -31.57 -30.79
C GLU A 175 -13.45 -31.06 -30.86
N LEU A 176 -12.62 -31.70 -31.69
CA LEU A 176 -11.24 -31.28 -31.91
C LEU A 176 -11.17 -29.83 -32.41
N ARG A 177 -12.00 -29.47 -33.39
CA ARG A 177 -12.02 -28.10 -33.95
C ARG A 177 -12.42 -27.04 -32.93
N VAL A 178 -13.33 -27.36 -32.00
CA VAL A 178 -13.68 -26.47 -30.88
C VAL A 178 -12.50 -26.31 -29.93
N ILE A 179 -11.79 -27.39 -29.60
CA ILE A 179 -10.62 -27.34 -28.72
C ILE A 179 -9.46 -26.60 -29.37
N GLU A 180 -9.23 -26.76 -30.68
CA GLU A 180 -8.24 -26.00 -31.44
C GLU A 180 -8.53 -24.49 -31.38
N LEU A 181 -9.80 -24.10 -31.56
CA LEU A 181 -10.20 -22.70 -31.48
C LEU A 181 -10.04 -22.15 -30.06
N ARG A 182 -10.36 -22.94 -29.02
CA ARG A 182 -10.09 -22.56 -27.62
C ARG A 182 -8.60 -22.46 -27.32
N GLY A 183 -7.77 -23.31 -27.92
CA GLY A 183 -6.31 -23.24 -27.87
C GLY A 183 -5.81 -21.92 -28.46
N ARG A 184 -6.27 -21.58 -29.67
CA ARG A 184 -5.95 -20.29 -30.33
C ARG A 184 -6.38 -19.08 -29.51
N ILE A 185 -7.59 -19.11 -28.95
CA ILE A 185 -8.08 -18.04 -28.05
C ILE A 185 -7.17 -17.89 -26.83
N ALA A 186 -6.80 -19.01 -26.18
CA ALA A 186 -5.93 -18.97 -25.01
C ALA A 186 -4.52 -18.47 -25.36
N GLU A 187 -3.98 -18.84 -26.52
CA GLU A 187 -2.71 -18.33 -27.03
C GLU A 187 -2.75 -16.80 -27.24
N GLU A 188 -3.80 -16.30 -27.91
CA GLU A 188 -3.95 -14.86 -28.15
C GLU A 188 -4.25 -14.08 -26.87
N LEU A 189 -4.91 -14.69 -25.88
CA LEU A 189 -5.04 -14.14 -24.54
C LEU A 189 -3.69 -14.07 -23.82
N ILE A 190 -2.80 -15.06 -23.96
CA ILE A 190 -1.43 -14.99 -23.40
C ILE A 190 -0.69 -13.80 -24.01
N THR A 191 -0.75 -13.63 -25.34
CA THR A 191 -0.15 -12.49 -26.03
C THR A 191 -0.70 -11.16 -25.50
N LEU A 192 -2.02 -11.04 -25.36
CA LEU A 192 -2.67 -9.87 -24.77
C LEU A 192 -2.19 -9.61 -23.33
N ARG A 193 -2.22 -10.62 -22.45
CA ARG A 193 -1.81 -10.46 -21.04
C ARG A 193 -0.32 -10.12 -20.90
N LYS A 194 0.55 -10.63 -21.77
CA LYS A 194 1.96 -10.24 -21.82
C LYS A 194 2.13 -8.77 -22.23
N ALA A 195 1.37 -8.32 -23.23
CA ALA A 195 1.39 -6.93 -23.66
C ALA A 195 0.82 -5.99 -22.57
N GLU A 196 -0.26 -6.37 -21.89
CA GLU A 196 -0.78 -5.61 -20.76
C GLU A 196 0.23 -5.54 -19.61
N LEU A 197 0.94 -6.64 -19.34
CA LEU A 197 1.98 -6.67 -18.32
C LEU A 197 3.13 -5.73 -18.65
N SER A 198 3.63 -5.74 -19.90
CA SER A 198 4.71 -4.84 -20.32
C SER A 198 4.27 -3.38 -20.28
N VAL A 199 3.03 -3.07 -20.68
CA VAL A 199 2.45 -1.73 -20.56
C VAL A 199 2.39 -1.30 -19.09
N LYS A 200 1.91 -2.16 -18.19
CA LYS A 200 1.83 -1.84 -16.75
C LYS A 200 3.22 -1.67 -16.13
N GLU A 201 4.21 -2.43 -16.58
CA GLU A 201 5.60 -2.26 -16.14
C GLU A 201 6.18 -0.94 -16.65
N LEU A 202 5.84 -0.53 -17.88
CA LEU A 202 6.20 0.79 -18.40
C LEU A 202 5.50 1.92 -17.63
N GLU A 203 4.19 1.81 -17.33
CA GLU A 203 3.46 2.78 -16.49
C GLU A 203 4.13 2.94 -15.13
N ARG A 204 4.50 1.82 -14.48
CA ARG A 204 5.22 1.84 -13.20
C ARG A 204 6.56 2.56 -13.31
N GLN A 205 7.34 2.29 -14.36
CA GLN A 205 8.62 2.97 -14.58
C GLN A 205 8.43 4.48 -14.79
N THR A 206 7.46 4.88 -15.62
CA THR A 206 7.12 6.29 -15.84
C THR A 206 6.72 7.00 -14.54
N LEU A 207 5.91 6.34 -13.70
CA LEU A 207 5.53 6.86 -12.39
C LEU A 207 6.71 6.96 -11.42
N ALA A 208 7.64 5.99 -11.44
CA ALA A 208 8.86 6.03 -10.63
C ALA A 208 9.80 7.17 -11.06
N ASP A 209 9.99 7.35 -12.37
CA ASP A 209 10.78 8.47 -12.93
C ASP A 209 10.15 9.82 -12.50
N LYS A 210 8.83 9.93 -12.58
CA LYS A 210 8.08 11.11 -12.11
C LYS A 210 8.22 11.34 -10.59
N GLN A 211 8.11 10.30 -9.78
CA GLN A 211 8.27 10.38 -8.33
C GLN A 211 9.68 10.91 -7.99
N GLN A 212 10.72 10.37 -8.62
CA GLN A 212 12.11 10.81 -8.39
C GLN A 212 12.33 12.27 -8.78
N ALA A 213 11.78 12.70 -9.93
CA ALA A 213 11.85 14.08 -10.38
C ALA A 213 11.18 15.04 -9.39
N LEU A 214 9.94 14.71 -8.96
CA LEU A 214 9.19 15.50 -7.98
C LEU A 214 9.89 15.54 -6.62
N ALA A 215 10.41 14.41 -6.13
CA ALA A 215 11.13 14.33 -4.87
C ALA A 215 12.37 15.24 -4.84
N SER A 216 13.12 15.26 -5.94
CA SER A 216 14.29 16.14 -6.10
C SER A 216 13.89 17.62 -6.08
N ARG A 217 12.82 17.99 -6.78
CA ARG A 217 12.26 19.36 -6.80
C ARG A 217 11.77 19.79 -5.42
N VAL A 218 11.00 18.95 -4.74
CA VAL A 218 10.50 19.19 -3.38
C VAL A 218 11.66 19.39 -2.40
N THR A 219 12.70 18.57 -2.48
CA THR A 219 13.87 18.66 -1.59
C THR A 219 14.60 19.99 -1.77
N LEU A 220 14.84 20.41 -3.01
CA LEU A 220 15.50 21.68 -3.29
C LEU A 220 14.62 22.88 -2.88
N ALA A 221 13.34 22.89 -3.29
CA ALA A 221 12.41 23.97 -2.97
C ALA A 221 12.17 24.11 -1.46
N ALA A 222 12.10 23.01 -0.71
CA ALA A 222 11.93 23.03 0.73
C ALA A 222 13.08 23.73 1.49
N THR A 223 14.27 23.85 0.89
CA THR A 223 15.41 24.57 1.50
C THR A 223 15.40 26.07 1.23
N GLN A 224 14.68 26.52 0.20
CA GLN A 224 14.74 27.92 -0.28
C GLN A 224 13.45 28.70 0.03
N VAL A 225 12.32 28.00 0.13
CA VAL A 225 11.01 28.61 0.24
C VAL A 225 10.60 28.82 1.70
N VAL A 226 10.15 30.03 2.02
CA VAL A 226 9.62 30.40 3.34
C VAL A 226 8.11 30.62 3.21
N PHE A 227 7.35 30.19 4.22
CA PHE A 227 5.89 30.36 4.21
C PHE A 227 5.49 31.80 4.50
N GLN A 228 5.21 32.57 3.44
CA GLN A 228 4.83 33.98 3.54
C GLN A 228 3.31 34.15 3.76
N LYS A 229 2.92 35.35 4.20
CA LYS A 229 1.50 35.69 4.39
C LYS A 229 0.72 35.69 3.07
N THR A 230 1.35 36.14 1.98
CA THR A 230 0.80 36.10 0.62
C THR A 230 0.42 34.69 0.19
N ASP A 231 1.23 33.69 0.56
CA ASP A 231 0.96 32.27 0.29
C ASP A 231 -0.25 31.79 1.09
N LEU A 232 -0.34 32.17 2.37
CA LEU A 232 -1.49 31.84 3.21
C LEU A 232 -2.76 32.45 2.60
N ASP A 233 -2.73 33.71 2.18
CA ASP A 233 -3.88 34.38 1.57
C ASP A 233 -4.28 33.70 0.25
N ARG A 234 -3.32 33.28 -0.58
CA ARG A 234 -3.57 32.46 -1.80
C ARG A 234 -4.27 31.14 -1.47
N LEU A 235 -3.79 30.42 -0.46
CA LEU A 235 -4.38 29.15 -0.01
C LEU A 235 -5.79 29.36 0.56
N LEU A 236 -6.02 30.42 1.33
CA LEU A 236 -7.33 30.75 1.87
C LEU A 236 -8.33 31.15 0.78
N ASN A 237 -7.88 31.92 -0.22
CA ASN A 237 -8.69 32.30 -1.37
C ASN A 237 -9.16 31.08 -2.17
N SER A 238 -8.29 30.07 -2.37
CA SER A 238 -8.71 28.83 -3.04
C SER A 238 -9.80 28.06 -2.26
N ILE A 239 -9.82 28.17 -0.92
CA ILE A 239 -10.91 27.62 -0.09
C ILE A 239 -12.19 28.44 -0.26
N ASP A 240 -12.09 29.76 -0.36
CA ASP A 240 -13.24 30.65 -0.59
C ASP A 240 -13.86 30.45 -1.99
N GLU A 241 -13.04 30.15 -2.99
CA GLU A 241 -13.50 29.73 -4.32
C GLU A 241 -14.26 28.39 -4.25
N GLU A 242 -13.74 27.40 -3.51
CA GLU A 242 -14.44 26.12 -3.33
C GLU A 242 -15.76 26.28 -2.58
N GLN A 243 -15.78 27.14 -1.55
CA GLN A 243 -17.00 27.46 -0.82
C GLN A 243 -18.05 28.07 -1.73
N THR A 244 -17.66 29.01 -2.58
CA THR A 244 -18.55 29.65 -3.56
C THR A 244 -19.11 28.62 -4.55
N ARG A 245 -18.27 27.70 -5.04
CA ARG A 245 -18.68 26.61 -5.92
C ARG A 245 -19.70 25.69 -5.25
N LEU A 246 -19.41 25.22 -4.04
CA LEU A 246 -20.29 24.30 -3.30
C LEU A 246 -21.64 24.96 -2.99
N ASN A 247 -21.66 26.25 -2.63
CA ASN A 247 -22.91 27.00 -2.45
C ASN A 247 -23.75 27.02 -3.73
N ARG A 248 -23.13 27.27 -4.90
CA ARG A 248 -23.83 27.22 -6.20
C ARG A 248 -24.36 25.81 -6.49
N LEU A 249 -23.57 24.77 -6.20
CA LEU A 249 -23.97 23.38 -6.40
C LEU A 249 -25.18 23.01 -5.54
N VAL A 250 -25.20 23.39 -4.26
CA VAL A 250 -26.35 23.16 -3.37
C VAL A 250 -27.62 23.79 -3.94
N VAL A 251 -27.55 25.06 -4.38
CA VAL A 251 -28.68 25.76 -4.99
C VAL A 251 -29.15 25.05 -6.27
N GLN A 252 -28.23 24.64 -7.14
CA GLN A 252 -28.56 23.92 -8.37
C GLN A 252 -29.26 22.59 -8.09
N LEU A 253 -28.74 21.78 -7.16
CA LEU A 253 -29.33 20.49 -6.80
C LEU A 253 -30.71 20.65 -6.14
N GLN A 254 -30.89 21.69 -5.32
CA GLN A 254 -32.20 22.02 -4.72
C GLN A 254 -33.21 22.42 -5.79
N GLN A 255 -32.81 23.24 -6.78
CA GLN A 255 -33.67 23.61 -7.89
C GLN A 255 -34.07 22.38 -8.73
N SER A 256 -33.13 21.48 -9.04
CA SER A 256 -33.45 20.23 -9.75
C SER A 256 -34.40 19.33 -8.97
N LEU A 257 -34.26 19.27 -7.64
CA LEU A 257 -35.18 18.52 -6.79
C LEU A 257 -36.59 19.12 -6.82
N GLN A 258 -36.71 20.44 -6.72
CA GLN A 258 -38.00 21.14 -6.77
C GLN A 258 -38.67 20.98 -8.15
N GLN A 259 -37.90 21.04 -9.24
CA GLN A 259 -38.39 20.80 -10.60
C GLN A 259 -38.95 19.38 -10.74
N LEU A 260 -38.21 18.38 -10.26
CA LEU A 260 -38.67 17.00 -10.23
C LEU A 260 -39.99 16.87 -9.43
N GLU A 261 -40.05 17.43 -8.23
CA GLU A 261 -41.27 17.38 -7.40
C GLU A 261 -42.47 18.03 -8.09
N THR A 262 -42.26 19.17 -8.74
CA THR A 262 -43.32 19.87 -9.50
C THR A 262 -43.81 19.01 -10.66
N GLN A 263 -42.91 18.42 -11.45
CA GLN A 263 -43.26 17.52 -12.56
C GLN A 263 -44.05 16.30 -12.10
N LEU A 264 -43.71 15.73 -10.93
CA LEU A 264 -44.40 14.58 -10.37
C LEU A 264 -45.83 14.92 -9.91
N THR A 265 -46.12 16.17 -9.54
CA THR A 265 -47.49 16.60 -9.18
C THR A 265 -48.41 16.78 -10.39
N THR A 266 -47.86 17.01 -11.58
CA THR A 266 -48.64 17.25 -12.81
C THR A 266 -49.01 15.98 -13.59
N VAL A 267 -48.41 14.83 -13.27
CA VAL A 267 -48.65 13.55 -13.95
C VAL A 267 -49.56 12.65 -13.10
N PRO A 268 -50.77 12.27 -13.55
CA PRO A 268 -51.66 11.40 -12.80
C PRO A 268 -51.11 9.96 -12.71
N ALA A 269 -51.11 9.39 -11.49
CA ALA A 269 -50.76 7.99 -11.21
C ALA A 269 -51.87 7.02 -11.70
N PRO A 270 -51.55 5.75 -12.04
CA PRO A 270 -50.41 4.97 -11.54
C PRO A 270 -49.23 4.84 -12.51
N TRP A 271 -48.02 5.07 -11.99
CA TRP A 271 -46.78 4.72 -12.66
C TRP A 271 -46.49 3.23 -12.57
N ASP A 272 -45.74 2.71 -13.54
CA ASP A 272 -45.18 1.38 -13.45
C ASP A 272 -44.05 1.30 -12.38
N ARG A 273 -43.60 0.08 -12.07
CA ARG A 273 -42.55 -0.14 -11.07
C ARG A 273 -41.22 0.51 -11.50
N ALA A 274 -40.88 0.43 -12.78
CA ALA A 274 -39.62 0.95 -13.30
C ALA A 274 -39.53 2.49 -13.16
N THR A 275 -40.60 3.21 -13.50
CA THR A 275 -40.69 4.67 -13.31
C THR A 275 -40.61 5.04 -11.83
N THR A 276 -41.31 4.31 -10.97
CA THR A 276 -41.27 4.53 -9.51
C THR A 276 -39.85 4.39 -8.95
N ASP A 277 -39.13 3.35 -9.36
CA ASP A 277 -37.75 3.12 -8.94
C ASP A 277 -36.77 4.15 -9.52
N ARG A 278 -36.98 4.58 -10.77
CA ARG A 278 -36.19 5.64 -11.41
C ARG A 278 -36.37 6.98 -10.70
N VAL A 279 -37.60 7.41 -10.43
CA VAL A 279 -37.89 8.63 -9.64
C VAL A 279 -37.26 8.55 -8.25
N ARG A 280 -37.37 7.40 -7.58
CA ARG A 280 -36.72 7.18 -6.27
C ARG A 280 -35.21 7.30 -6.37
N SER A 281 -34.59 6.78 -7.43
CA SER A 281 -33.14 6.88 -7.64
C SER A 281 -32.69 8.34 -7.86
N ILE A 282 -33.42 9.10 -8.69
CA ILE A 282 -33.12 10.51 -8.95
C ILE A 282 -33.21 11.32 -7.66
N ARG A 283 -34.29 11.15 -6.88
CA ARG A 283 -34.47 11.81 -5.59
C ARG A 283 -33.34 11.47 -4.61
N ARG A 284 -32.94 10.20 -4.53
CA ARG A 284 -31.80 9.77 -3.69
C ARG A 284 -30.49 10.44 -4.11
N LEU A 285 -30.20 10.52 -5.42
CA LEU A 285 -28.98 11.17 -5.93
C LEU A 285 -28.95 12.66 -5.59
N LEU A 286 -30.06 13.38 -5.77
CA LEU A 286 -30.16 14.81 -5.47
C LEU A 286 -29.99 15.12 -3.98
N HIS A 287 -30.72 14.42 -3.10
CA HIS A 287 -30.57 14.60 -1.65
C HIS A 287 -29.16 14.28 -1.18
N ARG A 288 -28.55 13.23 -1.72
CA ARG A 288 -27.18 12.84 -1.40
C ARG A 288 -26.19 13.93 -1.81
N GLY A 289 -26.29 14.45 -3.03
CA GLY A 289 -25.44 15.55 -3.50
C GLY A 289 -25.56 16.80 -2.63
N ILE A 290 -26.78 17.16 -2.20
CA ILE A 290 -27.03 18.28 -1.28
C ILE A 290 -26.35 18.03 0.07
N SER A 291 -26.56 16.84 0.65
CA SER A 291 -25.97 16.46 1.94
C SER A 291 -24.44 16.48 1.89
N ASP A 292 -23.85 15.95 0.82
CA ASP A 292 -22.40 15.87 0.66
C ASP A 292 -21.77 17.25 0.47
N ALA A 293 -22.42 18.13 -0.30
CA ALA A 293 -21.98 19.52 -0.45
C ALA A 293 -22.08 20.31 0.87
N ASN A 294 -23.17 20.13 1.63
CA ASN A 294 -23.34 20.74 2.95
C ASN A 294 -22.30 20.25 3.97
N ASP A 295 -21.99 18.95 4.00
CA ASP A 295 -20.95 18.40 4.87
C ASP A 295 -19.56 18.96 4.52
N SER A 296 -19.25 19.08 3.22
CA SER A 296 -18.01 19.74 2.76
C SER A 296 -17.92 21.19 3.26
N LEU A 297 -19.01 21.95 3.16
CA LEU A 297 -19.09 23.35 3.62
C LEU A 297 -18.96 23.47 5.14
N ALA A 298 -19.74 22.69 5.89
CA ALA A 298 -19.87 22.80 7.34
C ALA A 298 -18.64 22.27 8.10
N THR A 299 -17.97 21.25 7.56
CA THR A 299 -16.88 20.58 8.27
C THR A 299 -15.56 20.77 7.53
N GLN A 300 -15.46 20.32 6.28
CA GLN A 300 -14.15 20.13 5.64
C GLN A 300 -13.43 21.45 5.32
N LEU A 301 -14.14 22.44 4.77
CA LEU A 301 -13.53 23.72 4.43
C LEU A 301 -13.10 24.50 5.68
N LEU A 302 -13.89 24.43 6.77
CA LEU A 302 -13.52 25.04 8.05
C LEU A 302 -12.24 24.41 8.61
N LEU A 303 -12.15 23.08 8.58
CA LEU A 303 -10.97 22.36 9.07
C LEU A 303 -9.73 22.69 8.24
N LYS A 304 -9.84 22.73 6.90
CA LYS A 304 -8.73 23.13 6.02
C LYS A 304 -8.25 24.56 6.30
N ARG A 305 -9.19 25.50 6.46
CA ARG A 305 -8.88 26.90 6.78
C ARG A 305 -8.14 26.99 8.12
N HIS A 306 -8.59 26.24 9.11
CA HIS A 306 -7.91 26.17 10.40
C HIS A 306 -6.50 25.60 10.24
N ALA A 307 -6.34 24.46 9.56
CA ALA A 307 -5.05 23.79 9.36
C ALA A 307 -4.01 24.72 8.71
N TRP A 308 -4.36 25.44 7.64
CA TRP A 308 -3.43 26.36 6.99
C TRP A 308 -3.01 27.53 7.88
N LYS A 309 -3.96 28.15 8.59
CA LYS A 309 -3.67 29.21 9.56
C LYS A 309 -2.74 28.71 10.66
N MET A 310 -2.96 27.49 11.15
CA MET A 310 -2.13 26.89 12.18
C MET A 310 -0.73 26.58 11.67
N ARG A 311 -0.62 25.98 10.49
CA ARG A 311 0.66 25.66 9.88
C ARG A 311 1.50 26.91 9.62
N TYR A 312 0.86 28.01 9.18
CA TYR A 312 1.52 29.31 9.05
C TYR A 312 2.09 29.80 10.39
N ARG A 313 1.30 29.73 11.48
CA ARG A 313 1.77 30.13 12.81
C ARG A 313 2.92 29.25 13.32
N VAL A 314 2.84 27.94 13.12
CA VAL A 314 3.86 26.98 13.58
C VAL A 314 5.17 27.15 12.83
N LEU A 315 5.13 27.24 11.50
CA LEU A 315 6.33 27.36 10.67
C LEU A 315 7.01 28.73 10.83
N ASN A 316 6.26 29.79 11.11
CA ASN A 316 6.79 31.12 11.39
C ASN A 316 7.11 31.37 12.88
N ASN A 317 7.07 30.34 13.74
CA ASN A 317 7.32 30.45 15.18
C ASN A 317 6.44 31.49 15.90
N LEU A 318 5.19 31.68 15.45
CA LEU A 318 4.20 32.59 16.02
C LEU A 318 3.27 31.93 17.05
N ALA A 319 3.33 30.60 17.19
CA ALA A 319 2.51 29.83 18.11
C ALA A 319 3.27 29.52 19.41
N THR A 320 2.57 29.58 20.55
CA THR A 320 3.14 29.17 21.84
C THR A 320 3.19 27.64 21.99
N VAL A 321 3.98 27.13 22.93
CA VAL A 321 4.10 25.67 23.16
C VAL A 321 2.77 25.06 23.62
N ASP A 322 2.03 25.76 24.48
CA ASP A 322 0.72 25.29 24.96
C ASP A 322 -0.33 25.32 23.85
N GLU A 323 -0.32 26.36 23.02
CA GLU A 323 -1.10 26.38 21.77
C GLU A 323 -0.76 25.15 20.93
N MET A 324 0.52 24.89 20.65
CA MET A 324 0.96 23.74 19.85
C MET A 324 0.52 22.38 20.42
N ARG A 325 0.54 22.20 21.74
CA ARG A 325 0.05 20.98 22.40
C ARG A 325 -1.46 20.82 22.24
N GLN A 326 -2.23 21.89 22.44
CA GLN A 326 -3.68 21.88 22.23
C GLN A 326 -4.01 21.56 20.76
N MET A 327 -3.35 22.25 19.83
CA MET A 327 -3.49 22.04 18.39
C MET A 327 -3.21 20.60 17.98
N ARG A 328 -2.19 19.94 18.56
CA ARG A 328 -1.90 18.53 18.28
C ARG A 328 -3.07 17.62 18.65
N GLY A 329 -3.66 17.83 19.82
CA GLY A 329 -4.83 17.06 20.28
C GLY A 329 -6.08 17.28 19.41
N GLU A 330 -6.32 18.52 18.98
CA GLU A 330 -7.43 18.85 18.08
C GLU A 330 -7.21 18.27 16.67
N THR A 331 -6.00 18.38 16.14
CA THR A 331 -5.61 17.88 14.81
C THR A 331 -5.77 16.37 14.68
N ALA A 332 -5.48 15.60 15.73
CA ALA A 332 -5.71 14.15 15.74
C ALA A 332 -7.19 13.79 15.52
N LYS A 333 -8.11 14.50 16.19
CA LYS A 333 -9.56 14.32 16.03
C LYS A 333 -10.08 14.78 14.68
N PHE A 334 -9.42 15.76 14.06
CA PHE A 334 -9.76 16.21 12.71
C PHE A 334 -9.28 15.21 11.65
N TYR A 335 -8.10 14.63 11.85
CA TYR A 335 -7.53 13.60 10.99
C TYR A 335 -8.47 12.38 10.90
N GLU A 336 -8.96 11.88 12.04
CA GLU A 336 -9.91 10.78 12.09
C GLU A 336 -11.22 11.08 11.34
N ARG A 337 -11.80 12.27 11.54
CA ARG A 337 -13.01 12.70 10.82
C ARG A 337 -12.85 12.77 9.31
N VAL A 338 -11.70 13.23 8.82
CA VAL A 338 -11.42 13.27 7.38
C VAL A 338 -11.32 11.85 6.82
N ARG A 339 -10.66 10.94 7.55
CA ARG A 339 -10.53 9.53 7.16
C ARG A 339 -11.88 8.80 7.13
N ASP A 340 -12.74 9.05 8.12
CA ASP A 340 -14.10 8.50 8.11
C ASP A 340 -14.90 9.02 6.91
N ALA A 341 -14.80 10.32 6.60
CA ALA A 341 -15.44 10.90 5.43
C ALA A 341 -14.91 10.31 4.11
N GLN A 342 -13.62 9.95 4.03
CA GLN A 342 -13.05 9.25 2.88
C GLN A 342 -13.65 7.86 2.71
N ASN A 343 -13.68 7.06 3.79
CA ASN A 343 -14.24 5.71 3.78
C ASN A 343 -15.72 5.73 3.34
N VAL A 344 -16.50 6.65 3.91
CA VAL A 344 -17.91 6.84 3.53
C VAL A 344 -18.05 7.21 2.06
N THR A 345 -17.20 8.11 1.55
CA THR A 345 -17.23 8.52 0.13
C THR A 345 -16.85 7.35 -0.78
N GLN A 346 -15.88 6.52 -0.39
CA GLN A 346 -15.47 5.33 -1.13
C GLN A 346 -16.59 4.30 -1.21
N THR A 347 -17.17 3.89 -0.07
CA THR A 347 -18.30 2.95 -0.05
C THR A 347 -19.47 3.47 -0.89
N ARG A 348 -19.81 4.76 -0.77
CA ARG A 348 -20.87 5.36 -1.59
C ARG A 348 -20.56 5.37 -3.09
N SER A 349 -19.29 5.52 -3.48
CA SER A 349 -18.90 5.46 -4.88
C SER A 349 -19.06 4.05 -5.48
N GLU A 350 -18.85 3.02 -4.66
CA GLU A 350 -19.11 1.62 -5.04
C GLU A 350 -20.61 1.34 -5.16
N GLU A 351 -21.42 1.84 -4.22
CA GLU A 351 -22.89 1.78 -4.32
C GLU A 351 -23.42 2.47 -5.59
N MET A 352 -22.88 3.64 -5.94
CA MET A 352 -23.28 4.36 -7.17
C MET A 352 -22.94 3.59 -8.44
N ARG A 353 -21.85 2.80 -8.46
CA ARG A 353 -21.51 1.93 -9.60
C ARG A 353 -22.58 0.86 -9.79
N LEU A 354 -23.01 0.23 -8.70
CA LEU A 354 -24.08 -0.76 -8.75
C LEU A 354 -25.42 -0.14 -9.22
N ASP A 355 -25.79 1.03 -8.70
CA ASP A 355 -26.99 1.76 -9.12
C ASP A 355 -26.93 2.12 -10.63
N ALA A 356 -25.76 2.52 -11.14
CA ALA A 356 -25.56 2.86 -12.55
C ALA A 356 -25.65 1.64 -13.48
N ASP A 357 -25.10 0.49 -13.07
CA ASP A 357 -25.18 -0.75 -13.82
C ASP A 357 -26.60 -1.29 -13.89
N VAL A 358 -27.37 -1.16 -12.80
CA VAL A 358 -28.81 -1.50 -12.78
C VAL A 358 -29.59 -0.57 -13.71
N ALA A 359 -29.31 0.75 -13.69
CA ALA A 359 -29.98 1.72 -14.55
C ALA A 359 -29.74 1.47 -16.06
N ARG A 360 -28.56 0.99 -16.45
CA ARG A 360 -28.25 0.61 -17.85
C ARG A 360 -29.02 -0.60 -18.36
N ARG A 361 -29.48 -1.49 -17.46
CA ARG A 361 -30.17 -2.74 -17.83
C ARG A 361 -31.67 -2.57 -18.07
N VAL A 362 -32.26 -1.45 -17.67
CA VAL A 362 -33.70 -1.18 -17.84
C VAL A 362 -33.90 -0.42 -19.15
N GLN A 363 -34.25 -1.15 -20.22
CA GLN A 363 -34.77 -0.56 -21.45
C GLN A 363 -36.26 -0.19 -21.31
N THR A 364 -36.73 0.62 -22.26
CA THR A 364 -38.10 0.86 -22.76
C THR A 364 -38.82 2.16 -22.37
N ASP A 365 -39.51 2.69 -23.40
CA ASP A 365 -40.51 3.77 -23.56
C ASP A 365 -40.10 5.23 -23.83
N GLU A 366 -40.88 5.88 -24.71
CA GLU A 366 -40.60 7.18 -25.38
C GLU A 366 -40.78 8.41 -24.46
N GLN A 367 -41.67 8.33 -23.45
CA GLN A 367 -41.75 9.33 -22.35
C GLN A 367 -40.72 9.06 -21.24
N LEU A 368 -40.18 7.84 -21.20
CA LEU A 368 -39.17 7.38 -20.25
C LEU A 368 -37.76 7.86 -20.62
N ASP A 369 -37.57 8.40 -21.83
CA ASP A 369 -36.30 8.96 -22.31
C ASP A 369 -35.86 10.20 -21.53
N GLU A 370 -36.74 11.17 -21.24
CA GLU A 370 -36.32 12.39 -20.50
C GLU A 370 -35.87 12.09 -19.07
N LEU A 371 -36.61 11.25 -18.34
CA LEU A 371 -36.22 10.82 -16.99
C LEU A 371 -34.95 9.95 -17.01
N GLN A 372 -34.75 9.16 -18.06
CA GLN A 372 -33.53 8.36 -18.25
C GLN A 372 -32.31 9.25 -18.55
N MET A 373 -32.48 10.25 -19.41
CA MET A 373 -31.46 11.25 -19.70
C MET A 373 -31.11 12.07 -18.45
N LEU A 374 -32.12 12.48 -17.67
CA LEU A 374 -31.90 13.15 -16.40
C LEU A 374 -31.16 12.25 -15.40
N GLN A 375 -31.58 11.00 -15.25
CA GLN A 375 -30.94 10.03 -14.36
C GLN A 375 -29.46 9.81 -14.76
N SER A 376 -29.18 9.54 -16.03
CA SER A 376 -27.81 9.31 -16.52
C SER A 376 -26.92 10.54 -16.38
N ARG A 377 -27.46 11.74 -16.61
CA ARG A 377 -26.77 13.01 -16.36
C ARG A 377 -26.42 13.17 -14.88
N LEU A 378 -27.39 12.95 -13.99
CA LEU A 378 -27.19 13.08 -12.54
C LEU A 378 -26.22 12.02 -12.00
N ILE A 379 -26.26 10.79 -12.50
CA ILE A 379 -25.27 9.76 -12.17
C ILE A 379 -23.87 10.22 -12.58
N SER A 380 -23.72 10.71 -13.81
CA SER A 380 -22.43 11.19 -14.33
C SER A 380 -21.91 12.41 -13.55
N GLU A 381 -22.79 13.30 -13.12
CA GLU A 381 -22.45 14.44 -12.28
C GLU A 381 -22.10 14.01 -10.85
N ALA A 382 -22.85 13.08 -10.26
CA ALA A 382 -22.56 12.51 -8.96
C ALA A 382 -21.21 11.77 -8.93
N PHE A 383 -20.86 11.02 -9.98
CA PHE A 383 -19.52 10.41 -10.10
C PHE A 383 -18.41 11.45 -10.18
N ARG A 384 -18.61 12.51 -10.96
CA ARG A 384 -17.63 13.60 -11.07
C ARG A 384 -17.44 14.30 -9.73
N GLU A 385 -18.51 14.59 -9.01
CA GLU A 385 -18.45 15.26 -7.71
C GLU A 385 -17.88 14.35 -6.62
N SER A 386 -18.29 13.08 -6.58
CA SER A 386 -17.72 12.09 -5.66
C SER A 386 -16.22 11.92 -5.88
N GLY A 387 -15.77 11.81 -7.15
CA GLY A 387 -14.35 11.75 -7.49
C GLY A 387 -13.59 13.01 -7.09
N ARG A 388 -14.18 14.21 -7.26
CA ARG A 388 -13.57 15.46 -6.79
C ARG A 388 -13.47 15.50 -5.26
N ARG A 389 -14.55 15.15 -4.57
CA ARG A 389 -14.60 15.11 -3.10
C ARG A 389 -13.57 14.14 -2.55
N HIS A 390 -13.43 12.95 -3.13
CA HIS A 390 -12.40 12.00 -2.74
C HIS A 390 -10.98 12.59 -2.86
N ARG A 391 -10.66 13.26 -3.98
CA ARG A 391 -9.37 13.97 -4.13
C ARG A 391 -9.19 15.08 -3.10
N LEU A 392 -10.22 15.90 -2.86
CA LEU A 392 -10.17 16.99 -1.88
C LEU A 392 -9.99 16.50 -0.44
N LEU A 393 -10.63 15.39 -0.08
CA LEU A 393 -10.49 14.73 1.21
C LEU A 393 -9.09 14.12 1.38
N ARG A 394 -8.51 13.53 0.33
CA ARG A 394 -7.13 13.04 0.36
C ARG A 394 -6.10 14.15 0.57
N ARG A 395 -6.25 15.28 -0.14
CA ARG A 395 -5.43 16.47 0.12
C ARG A 395 -5.60 17.01 1.53
N ALA A 396 -6.81 16.96 2.08
CA ALA A 396 -7.07 17.35 3.47
C ALA A 396 -6.32 16.43 4.46
N ASP A 397 -6.41 15.12 4.26
CA ASP A 397 -5.73 14.12 5.09
C ASP A 397 -4.21 14.35 5.12
N ARG A 398 -3.61 14.55 3.95
CA ARG A 398 -2.19 14.90 3.82
C ARG A 398 -1.82 16.19 4.52
N LEU A 399 -2.63 17.24 4.36
CA LEU A 399 -2.41 18.52 5.06
C LEU A 399 -2.40 18.33 6.59
N PHE A 400 -3.33 17.54 7.13
CA PHE A 400 -3.37 17.25 8.57
C PHE A 400 -2.19 16.39 9.02
N ALA A 401 -1.80 15.38 8.23
CA ALA A 401 -0.63 14.57 8.51
C ALA A 401 0.67 15.40 8.53
N ARG A 402 0.83 16.32 7.57
CA ARG A 402 1.96 17.28 7.53
C ARG A 402 1.93 18.22 8.73
N LEU A 403 0.76 18.77 9.08
CA LEU A 403 0.62 19.61 10.28
C LEU A 403 0.98 18.85 11.56
N GLN A 404 0.58 17.58 11.70
CA GLN A 404 1.00 16.75 12.84
C GLN A 404 2.52 16.54 12.86
N THR A 405 3.14 16.34 11.70
CA THR A 405 4.59 16.20 11.56
C THR A 405 5.30 17.48 11.97
N ASP A 406 4.84 18.64 11.49
CA ASP A 406 5.38 19.96 11.82
C ASP A 406 5.25 20.25 13.34
N LEU A 407 4.09 19.96 13.93
CA LEU A 407 3.85 20.10 15.36
C LEU A 407 4.75 19.17 16.18
N THR A 408 4.92 17.93 15.75
CA THR A 408 5.77 16.94 16.44
C THR A 408 7.23 17.34 16.37
N ALA A 409 7.70 17.82 15.22
CA ALA A 409 9.07 18.32 15.05
C ALA A 409 9.34 19.56 15.95
N LYS A 410 8.38 20.49 16.05
CA LYS A 410 8.51 21.70 16.88
C LYS A 410 8.36 21.44 18.37
N LEU A 411 7.49 20.50 18.77
CA LEU A 411 7.33 20.07 20.16
C LEU A 411 8.46 19.13 20.61
N GLY A 412 9.13 18.43 19.69
CA GLY A 412 10.26 17.54 19.92
C GLY A 412 11.64 18.21 19.97
N ALA A 413 11.70 19.55 20.04
CA ALA A 413 12.93 20.31 20.25
C ALA A 413 13.27 20.54 21.75
N GLU A 414 12.56 19.89 22.67
CA GLU A 414 13.05 19.66 24.04
C GLU A 414 13.12 18.15 24.35
N PRO A 415 14.16 17.69 25.06
CA PRO A 415 14.24 16.32 25.56
C PRO A 415 13.12 16.12 26.58
N ASP A 416 12.03 15.55 26.10
CA ASP A 416 10.87 15.18 26.88
C ASP A 416 11.32 14.31 28.08
N THR A 417 10.85 14.63 29.28
CA THR A 417 11.15 13.94 30.55
C THR A 417 10.58 12.52 30.61
N THR A 418 10.14 12.01 29.46
CA THR A 418 9.67 10.66 29.14
C THR A 418 10.74 9.80 28.43
N THR A 419 12.00 10.24 28.38
CA THR A 419 13.13 9.39 27.91
C THR A 419 13.37 8.15 28.79
N TRP A 420 12.90 8.11 30.03
CA TRP A 420 12.89 6.87 30.82
C TRP A 420 11.97 5.79 30.24
N GLY A 421 10.89 6.17 29.55
CA GLY A 421 9.94 5.23 28.94
C GLY A 421 10.45 4.59 27.64
N ALA A 422 11.36 5.27 26.92
CA ALA A 422 12.01 4.74 25.73
C ALA A 422 13.31 3.97 26.05
N ILE A 423 13.97 4.30 27.17
CA ILE A 423 15.14 3.55 27.64
C ILE A 423 14.73 2.19 28.21
N LEU A 424 13.62 2.08 28.95
CA LEU A 424 13.17 0.80 29.53
C LEU A 424 13.07 -0.36 28.52
N PRO A 425 12.38 -0.23 27.36
CA PRO A 425 12.26 -1.33 26.40
C PRO A 425 13.58 -1.65 25.69
N VAL A 426 14.46 -0.66 25.48
CA VAL A 426 15.80 -0.87 24.91
C VAL A 426 16.73 -1.56 25.92
N LEU A 427 16.73 -1.13 27.19
CA LEU A 427 17.46 -1.78 28.28
C LEU A 427 16.95 -3.20 28.52
N GLN A 428 15.64 -3.41 28.44
CA GLN A 428 15.00 -4.72 28.59
C GLN A 428 15.38 -5.63 27.42
N SER A 429 15.45 -5.12 26.19
CA SER A 429 15.92 -5.87 25.02
C SER A 429 17.39 -6.30 25.16
N TRP A 430 18.26 -5.43 25.68
CA TRP A 430 19.66 -5.77 25.96
C TRP A 430 19.77 -6.78 27.12
N TRP A 431 18.91 -6.70 28.14
CA TRP A 431 18.89 -7.61 29.27
C TRP A 431 18.52 -9.06 28.90
N PHE A 432 17.65 -9.22 27.89
CA PHE A 432 17.23 -10.54 27.37
C PHE A 432 18.05 -11.03 26.16
N TYR A 433 19.09 -10.30 25.75
CA TYR A 433 19.93 -10.71 24.63
C TYR A 433 20.71 -12.00 24.97
N GLU A 434 20.60 -13.01 24.11
CA GLU A 434 21.25 -14.30 24.24
C GLU A 434 22.68 -14.22 23.69
N LEU A 435 23.68 -14.37 24.56
CA LEU A 435 25.09 -14.27 24.17
C LEU A 435 25.61 -15.60 23.60
N VAL A 436 25.26 -16.73 24.25
CA VAL A 436 25.66 -18.10 23.88
C VAL A 436 24.66 -19.11 24.47
N ALA A 437 24.33 -20.16 23.73
CA ALA A 437 23.60 -21.33 24.26
C ALA A 437 24.60 -22.44 24.61
N VAL A 438 24.54 -22.96 25.84
CA VAL A 438 25.27 -24.15 26.28
C VAL A 438 24.23 -25.12 26.82
N ASP A 439 24.19 -26.35 26.29
CA ASP A 439 23.23 -27.42 26.66
C ASP A 439 21.74 -27.00 26.63
N ASP A 440 21.29 -26.43 25.50
CA ASP A 440 19.89 -26.00 25.24
C ASP A 440 19.30 -25.00 26.25
N LYS A 441 20.13 -24.34 27.06
CA LYS A 441 19.73 -23.27 27.97
C LYS A 441 20.38 -21.95 27.55
N PRO A 442 19.59 -20.91 27.20
CA PRO A 442 20.13 -19.62 26.78
C PRO A 442 20.82 -18.89 27.94
N ILE A 443 22.08 -18.50 27.77
CA ILE A 443 22.80 -17.62 28.69
C ILE A 443 22.60 -16.17 28.20
N THR A 444 21.74 -15.43 28.90
CA THR A 444 21.43 -14.03 28.57
C THR A 444 22.39 -13.07 29.28
N VAL A 445 22.53 -11.84 28.73
CA VAL A 445 23.28 -10.74 29.37
C VAL A 445 22.80 -10.52 30.80
N GLY A 446 21.49 -10.60 31.04
CA GLY A 446 20.90 -10.49 32.38
C GLY A 446 21.36 -11.57 33.35
N LYS A 447 21.50 -12.84 32.92
CA LYS A 447 22.05 -13.91 33.77
C LYS A 447 23.51 -13.66 34.14
N LEU A 448 24.31 -13.17 33.19
CA LEU A 448 25.72 -12.88 33.42
C LEU A 448 25.92 -11.71 34.40
N CYS A 449 25.15 -10.62 34.23
CA CYS A 449 25.14 -9.50 35.17
C CYS A 449 24.67 -9.92 36.57
N LEU A 450 23.62 -10.75 36.66
CA LEU A 450 23.14 -11.26 37.94
C LEU A 450 24.19 -12.18 38.60
N GLY A 451 24.89 -13.01 37.82
CA GLY A 451 25.99 -13.83 38.31
C GLY A 451 27.14 -12.99 38.87
N PHE A 452 27.54 -11.91 38.18
CA PHE A 452 28.56 -10.99 38.69
C PHE A 452 28.13 -10.29 39.99
N CYS A 453 26.88 -9.82 40.05
CA CYS A 453 26.30 -9.27 41.27
C CYS A 453 26.27 -10.31 42.40
N MET A 454 26.01 -11.59 42.08
CA MET A 454 25.98 -12.68 43.04
C MET A 454 27.37 -12.99 43.62
N VAL A 455 28.43 -12.92 42.81
CA VAL A 455 29.81 -13.06 43.30
C VAL A 455 30.18 -11.91 44.24
N ILE A 456 29.89 -10.67 43.85
CA ILE A 456 30.19 -9.49 44.68
C ILE A 456 29.40 -9.55 46.00
N GLY A 457 28.10 -9.83 45.90
CA GLY A 457 27.22 -10.02 47.06
C GLY A 457 27.68 -11.18 47.94
N GLY A 458 28.06 -12.30 47.34
CA GLY A 458 28.60 -13.48 48.01
C GLY A 458 29.88 -13.16 48.77
N VAL A 459 30.81 -12.38 48.22
CA VAL A 459 32.02 -11.92 48.92
C VAL A 459 31.66 -11.03 50.11
N PHE A 460 30.70 -10.11 49.93
CA PHE A 460 30.26 -9.23 51.01
C PHE A 460 29.59 -10.02 52.16
N ILE A 461 28.67 -10.92 51.82
CA ILE A 461 28.00 -11.81 52.79
C ILE A 461 29.03 -12.70 53.47
N SER A 462 29.97 -13.27 52.72
CA SER A 462 31.07 -14.08 53.27
C SER A 462 31.87 -13.29 54.29
N LYS A 463 32.23 -12.06 53.97
CA LYS A 463 32.95 -11.19 54.90
C LYS A 463 32.17 -10.94 56.19
N GLN A 464 30.86 -10.74 56.10
CA GLN A 464 30.00 -10.49 57.27
C GLN A 464 29.78 -11.73 58.11
N VAL A 465 29.50 -12.87 57.47
CA VAL A 465 29.28 -14.17 58.15
C VAL A 465 30.56 -14.64 58.82
N SER A 466 31.71 -14.60 58.13
CA SER A 466 32.98 -15.03 58.71
C SER A 466 33.41 -14.16 59.88
N ARG A 467 33.16 -12.84 59.82
CA ARG A 467 33.36 -11.94 60.97
C ARG A 467 32.44 -12.29 62.14
N ALA A 468 31.16 -12.57 61.87
CA ALA A 468 30.22 -12.98 62.90
C ALA A 468 30.63 -14.31 63.55
N VAL A 469 31.09 -15.29 62.78
CA VAL A 469 31.58 -16.58 63.27
C VAL A 469 32.83 -16.38 64.13
N GLY A 470 33.83 -15.62 63.64
CA GLY A 470 35.08 -15.32 64.34
C GLY A 470 34.90 -14.52 65.64
N HIS A 471 33.95 -13.59 65.68
CA HIS A 471 33.76 -12.69 66.83
C HIS A 471 32.68 -13.16 67.82
N ARG A 472 31.67 -13.93 67.37
CA ARG A 472 30.49 -14.25 68.20
C ARG A 472 30.37 -15.72 68.58
N MET A 473 30.85 -16.64 67.74
CA MET A 473 30.70 -18.09 67.97
C MET A 473 31.98 -18.75 68.49
N LEU A 474 33.13 -18.49 67.85
CA LEU A 474 34.42 -19.08 68.23
C LEU A 474 34.90 -18.73 69.66
N PRO A 475 34.72 -17.50 70.17
CA PRO A 475 35.09 -17.16 71.54
C PRO A 475 34.23 -17.88 72.59
N LYS A 476 32.98 -18.20 72.27
CA LYS A 476 32.08 -18.97 73.15
C LYS A 476 32.46 -20.46 73.25
N LEU A 477 33.33 -20.93 72.35
CA LEU A 477 33.83 -22.31 72.29
C LEU A 477 35.24 -22.45 72.85
N GLY A 478 35.82 -21.40 73.46
CA GLY A 478 37.11 -21.46 74.15
C GLY A 478 38.35 -21.45 73.25
N VAL A 479 38.22 -21.02 71.99
CA VAL A 479 39.32 -21.06 71.00
C VAL A 479 40.28 -19.86 71.18
N HIS A 480 41.60 -20.13 71.22
CA HIS A 480 42.65 -19.10 71.31
C HIS A 480 42.57 -18.07 70.18
N GLN A 481 42.93 -16.81 70.49
CA GLN A 481 42.74 -15.66 69.60
C GLN A 481 43.41 -15.81 68.23
N GLY A 482 44.60 -16.43 68.17
CA GLY A 482 45.28 -16.76 66.90
C GLY A 482 44.55 -17.81 66.07
N ALA A 483 43.97 -18.84 66.71
CA ALA A 483 43.20 -19.88 66.04
C ALA A 483 41.84 -19.37 65.56
N SER A 484 41.20 -18.42 66.27
CA SER A 484 39.95 -17.78 65.82
C SER A 484 40.16 -16.96 64.54
N LEU A 485 41.29 -16.24 64.44
CA LEU A 485 41.63 -15.45 63.25
C LEU A 485 41.91 -16.35 62.04
N ALA A 486 42.61 -17.47 62.25
CA ALA A 486 42.82 -18.48 61.20
C ALA A 486 41.50 -19.13 60.76
N ALA A 487 40.64 -19.52 61.70
CA ALA A 487 39.34 -20.10 61.43
C ALA A 487 38.41 -19.13 60.69
N GLN A 488 38.44 -17.83 61.01
CA GLN A 488 37.71 -16.79 60.29
C GLN A 488 38.14 -16.71 58.81
N THR A 489 39.45 -16.73 58.55
CA THR A 489 40.01 -16.68 57.19
C THR A 489 39.64 -17.93 56.39
N ILE A 490 39.74 -19.11 57.01
CA ILE A 490 39.34 -20.39 56.39
C ILE A 490 37.84 -20.37 56.08
N ALA A 491 36.99 -19.98 57.04
CA ALA A 491 35.55 -19.88 56.85
C ALA A 491 35.19 -18.88 55.75
N PHE A 492 35.90 -17.77 55.64
CA PHE A 492 35.73 -16.80 54.55
C PHE A 492 35.99 -17.42 53.18
N TYR A 493 37.14 -18.09 53.01
CA TYR A 493 37.45 -18.71 51.73
C TYR A 493 36.51 -19.86 51.37
N ILE A 494 36.08 -20.67 52.34
CA ILE A 494 35.07 -21.72 52.12
C ILE A 494 33.75 -21.10 51.65
N LEU A 495 33.28 -20.03 52.31
CA LEU A 495 32.01 -19.41 51.94
C LEU A 495 32.09 -18.73 50.56
N VAL A 496 33.21 -18.06 50.26
CA VAL A 496 33.46 -17.47 48.93
C VAL A 496 33.48 -18.56 47.86
N MET A 497 34.12 -19.69 48.13
CA MET A 497 34.15 -20.84 47.22
C MET A 497 32.74 -21.40 46.98
N LEU A 498 31.93 -21.53 48.03
CA LEU A 498 30.55 -22.02 47.95
C LEU A 498 29.66 -21.07 47.15
N PHE A 499 29.75 -19.76 47.37
CA PHE A 499 29.05 -18.77 46.55
C PHE A 499 29.51 -18.77 45.09
N GLY A 500 30.80 -19.04 44.85
CA GLY A 500 31.35 -19.23 43.51
C GLY A 500 30.71 -20.42 42.79
N PHE A 501 30.64 -21.58 43.45
CA PHE A 501 29.96 -22.76 42.91
C PHE A 501 28.48 -22.54 42.67
N PHE A 502 27.78 -21.90 43.63
CA PHE A 502 26.38 -21.58 43.47
C PHE A 502 26.13 -20.65 42.27
N THR A 503 27.03 -19.68 42.05
CA THR A 503 26.94 -18.78 40.89
C THR A 503 27.14 -19.55 39.57
N LEU A 504 28.09 -20.50 39.53
CA LEU A 504 28.33 -21.34 38.36
C LEU A 504 27.13 -22.24 38.05
N GLU A 505 26.51 -22.84 39.08
CA GLU A 505 25.29 -23.64 38.96
C GLU A 505 24.12 -22.78 38.47
N PHE A 506 23.96 -21.58 39.02
CA PHE A 506 22.96 -20.61 38.59
C PHE A 506 23.12 -20.20 37.12
N LEU A 507 24.37 -20.05 36.66
CA LEU A 507 24.71 -19.76 35.26
C LEU A 507 24.60 -20.99 34.34
N ASN A 508 24.27 -22.18 34.88
CA ASN A 508 24.28 -23.46 34.17
C ASN A 508 25.63 -23.79 33.52
N ILE A 509 26.74 -23.30 34.08
CA ILE A 509 28.08 -23.66 33.62
C ILE A 509 28.43 -25.01 34.23
N PRO A 510 28.80 -26.03 33.43
CA PRO A 510 29.14 -27.35 33.95
C PRO A 510 30.29 -27.27 34.97
N ILE A 511 29.99 -27.55 36.25
CA ILE A 511 30.98 -27.53 37.36
C ILE A 511 32.10 -28.56 37.11
N THR A 512 31.84 -29.56 36.25
CA THR A 512 32.81 -30.56 35.80
C THR A 512 34.06 -29.96 35.17
N VAL A 513 33.94 -28.88 34.38
CA VAL A 513 35.09 -28.20 33.75
C VAL A 513 35.99 -27.58 34.82
N LEU A 514 35.41 -26.98 35.87
CA LEU A 514 36.17 -26.42 36.98
C LEU A 514 36.88 -27.50 37.80
N THR A 515 36.28 -28.69 37.94
CA THR A 515 36.91 -29.83 38.61
C THR A 515 38.16 -30.31 37.85
N PHE A 516 38.14 -30.32 36.51
CA PHE A 516 39.32 -30.61 35.69
C PHE A 516 40.44 -29.58 35.89
N PHE A 517 40.12 -28.28 35.81
CA PHE A 517 41.10 -27.20 36.02
C PHE A 517 41.60 -27.13 37.47
N GLY A 518 40.72 -27.33 38.44
CA GLY A 518 41.06 -27.36 39.86
C GLY A 518 41.95 -28.54 40.21
N GLY A 519 41.69 -29.72 39.63
CA GLY A 519 42.57 -30.88 39.75
C GLY A 519 43.95 -30.62 39.13
N ALA A 520 44.01 -30.05 37.92
CA ALA A 520 45.27 -29.68 37.29
C ALA A 520 46.06 -28.62 38.09
N ALA A 521 45.37 -27.61 38.65
CA ALA A 521 45.98 -26.58 39.49
C ALA A 521 46.48 -27.16 40.83
N ALA A 522 45.73 -28.06 41.45
CA ALA A 522 46.16 -28.74 42.69
C ALA A 522 47.40 -29.60 42.46
N ILE A 523 47.47 -30.29 41.31
CA ILE A 523 48.66 -31.05 40.90
C ILE A 523 49.84 -30.10 40.63
N ALA A 524 49.63 -29.01 39.89
CA ALA A 524 50.67 -28.02 39.59
C ALA A 524 51.23 -27.34 40.85
N VAL A 525 50.36 -26.97 41.81
CA VAL A 525 50.77 -26.40 43.10
C VAL A 525 51.44 -27.46 43.97
N GLY A 526 50.94 -28.71 43.97
CA GLY A 526 51.56 -29.82 44.69
C GLY A 526 52.96 -30.18 44.20
N PHE A 527 53.22 -30.05 42.89
CA PHE A 527 54.57 -30.17 42.32
C PHE A 527 55.44 -28.92 42.52
N GLY A 528 54.83 -27.73 42.63
CA GLY A 528 55.57 -26.48 42.86
C GLY A 528 55.92 -26.21 44.33
N SER A 529 55.31 -26.93 45.29
CA SER A 529 55.58 -26.78 46.73
C SER A 529 56.44 -27.91 47.32
N GLN A 530 56.73 -28.96 46.55
CA GLN A 530 57.78 -29.95 46.85
C GLN A 530 59.09 -29.43 46.30
#